data_AF-A0A183JB66-F1
#
_entry.id   AF-A0A183JB66-F1
#
_cell.length_a   1.000
_cell.length_b   1.000
_cell.length_c   1.000
_cell.angle_alpha   90.00
_cell.angle_beta   90.00
_cell.angle_gamma   90.00
#
_symmetry.space_group_name_H-M   'P 1'
#
loop_
_entity.id
_entity.type
_entity.pdbx_description
1 polymer ?
#
loop_
_entity_poly.entity_id
_entity_poly.type
_entity_poly.pdbx_seq_one_letter_code
_entity_poly.pdbx_strand_id
1 'polypeptide(L)' 'VDITTRAQAGVGVLVDPNLADRIINGKTVSGRVVILRLKLQHAKVLTMVQVYAPILKAQYDTFLKEAQ' A
#
# COMPACT_ATOMS: atom_id res chain seq x y z
N VAL A 1 24.01 8.19 -16.84
CA VAL A 1 22.86 7.53 -16.19
C VAL A 1 23.09 6.04 -16.37
N ASP A 2 23.34 5.31 -15.28
CA ASP A 2 23.57 3.88 -15.34
C ASP A 2 22.22 3.17 -15.59
N ILE A 3 22.13 2.42 -16.68
CA ILE A 3 20.87 1.86 -17.24
C ILE A 3 20.49 0.54 -16.52
N THR A 4 21.28 0.11 -15.54
CA THR A 4 21.14 -1.22 -14.90
C THR A 4 20.23 -1.27 -13.67
N THR A 5 19.71 -0.13 -13.19
CA THR A 5 18.72 -0.14 -12.11
C THR A 5 17.37 -0.62 -12.64
N ARG A 6 17.12 -1.94 -12.59
CA ARG A 6 15.80 -2.52 -12.89
C ARG A 6 14.74 -1.76 -12.10
N ALA A 7 13.71 -1.28 -12.79
CA ALA A 7 12.53 -0.70 -12.14
C ALA A 7 11.94 -1.74 -11.18
N GLN A 8 12.01 -1.46 -9.88
CA GLN A 8 11.38 -2.31 -8.88
C GLN A 8 9.88 -2.06 -8.90
N ALA A 9 9.09 -3.12 -9.06
CA ALA A 9 7.64 -3.02 -9.03
C ALA A 9 7.20 -2.43 -7.68
N GLY A 10 6.38 -1.38 -7.74
CA GLY A 10 5.88 -0.65 -6.58
C GLY A 10 4.36 -0.52 -6.63
N VAL A 11 3.73 -0.40 -5.46
CA VAL A 11 2.31 -0.07 -5.34
C VAL A 11 2.09 1.34 -4.80
N GLY A 12 1.00 1.96 -5.25
CA GLY A 12 0.52 3.23 -4.76
C GLY A 12 -1.01 3.26 -4.78
N VAL A 13 -1.58 4.22 -4.08
CA VAL A 13 -3.02 4.46 -4.06
C VAL A 13 -3.24 5.90 -4.51
N LEU A 14 -4.04 6.08 -5.56
CA LEU A 14 -4.58 7.38 -5.92
C LEU A 14 -5.85 7.61 -5.11
N VAL A 15 -5.96 8.80 -4.52
CA VAL A 15 -7.10 9.20 -3.69
C VAL A 15 -7.75 10.41 -4.34
N ASP A 16 -9.08 10.39 -4.45
CA ASP A 16 -9.85 11.55 -4.90
C ASP A 16 -9.53 12.77 -4.02
N PRO A 17 -9.28 13.97 -4.58
CA PRO A 17 -8.96 15.16 -3.80
C PRO A 17 -9.99 15.47 -2.70
N ASN A 18 -11.28 15.17 -2.91
CA ASN A 18 -12.34 15.38 -1.92
C ASN A 18 -12.22 14.45 -0.69
N LEU A 19 -11.36 13.43 -0.78
CA LEU A 19 -11.06 12.48 0.28
C LEU A 19 -9.65 12.67 0.86
N ALA A 20 -8.82 13.55 0.29
CA ALA A 20 -7.43 13.75 0.73
C ALA A 20 -7.36 14.20 2.19
N ASP A 21 -8.18 15.17 2.58
CA ASP A 21 -8.26 15.67 3.96
C ASP A 21 -8.81 14.64 4.96
N ARG A 22 -9.35 13.54 4.45
CA ARG A 22 -9.88 12.44 5.26
C ARG A 22 -8.83 11.36 5.53
N ILE A 23 -7.63 11.46 4.97
CA ILE A 23 -6.55 10.51 5.25
C ILE A 23 -6.08 10.72 6.69
N ILE A 24 -6.27 9.69 7.53
CA ILE A 24 -5.82 9.69 8.92
C ILE A 24 -4.36 9.20 8.99
N ASN A 25 -4.02 8.20 8.17
CA ASN A 25 -2.70 7.59 8.15
C ASN A 25 -2.47 6.86 6.82
N GLY A 26 -1.22 6.79 6.37
CA GLY A 26 -0.78 5.95 5.27
C GLY A 26 0.61 5.38 5.55
N LYS A 27 0.81 4.08 5.28
CA LYS A 27 2.14 3.47 5.29
C LYS A 27 2.36 2.61 4.04
N THR A 28 3.60 2.61 3.55
CA THR A 28 4.07 1.70 2.51
C THR A 28 5.04 0.70 3.12
N VAL A 29 4.88 -0.59 2.83
CA VAL A 29 5.77 -1.65 3.31
C VAL A 29 6.42 -2.34 2.12
N SER A 30 7.75 -2.42 2.11
CA SER A 30 8.54 -3.15 1.10
C SER A 30 8.31 -2.70 -0.37
N GLY A 31 7.64 -1.57 -0.58
CA GLY A 31 7.13 -1.14 -1.88
C GLY A 31 5.99 -2.00 -2.45
N ARG A 32 5.55 -3.04 -1.73
CA ARG A 32 4.56 -4.03 -2.22
C ARG A 32 3.21 -3.95 -1.52
N VAL A 33 3.15 -3.27 -0.38
CA VAL A 33 1.91 -3.09 0.38
C VAL A 33 1.72 -1.59 0.65
N VAL A 34 0.52 -1.08 0.39
CA VAL A 34 0.07 0.23 0.88
C VAL A 34 -1.12 0.01 1.80
N ILE A 35 -1.04 0.54 3.01
CA ILE A 35 -2.15 0.58 3.96
C ILE A 35 -2.54 2.04 4.14
N LEU A 36 -3.76 2.39 3.76
CA LEU A 36 -4.34 3.72 3.88
C LEU A 36 -5.54 3.68 4.82
N ARG A 37 -5.60 4.58 5.79
CA ARG A 37 -6.75 4.74 6.69
C ARG A 37 -7.42 6.07 6.43
N LEU A 38 -8.70 6.02 6.11
CA LEU A 38 -9.54 7.16 5.79
C LEU A 38 -10.63 7.31 6.85
N LYS A 39 -10.85 8.53 7.32
CA LYS A 39 -12.02 8.87 8.14
C LYS A 39 -13.24 8.97 7.23
N LEU A 40 -14.25 8.17 7.50
CA LEU A 40 -15.55 8.29 6.86
C LEU A 40 -16.50 9.12 7.74
N GLN A 41 -17.69 9.41 7.21
CA GLN A 41 -18.76 10.02 7.99
C GLN A 41 -19.13 9.16 9.20
N HIS A 42 -19.74 9.79 10.22
CA HIS A 42 -20.20 9.13 11.44
C HIS A 42 -19.08 8.42 12.23
N ALA A 43 -17.88 9.02 12.28
CA ALA A 43 -16.72 8.52 13.00
C ALA A 43 -16.25 7.11 12.61
N LYS A 44 -16.69 6.60 11.44
CA LYS A 44 -16.20 5.34 10.90
C LYS A 44 -14.82 5.53 10.28
N VAL A 45 -14.02 4.48 10.29
CA VAL A 45 -12.71 4.46 9.62
C VAL A 45 -12.72 3.36 8.58
N LEU A 46 -12.36 3.69 7.35
CA LEU A 46 -12.07 2.74 6.29
C LEU A 46 -10.57 2.47 6.30
N THR A 47 -10.18 1.20 6.42
CA THR A 47 -8.80 0.75 6.17
C THR A 47 -8.78 0.10 4.80
N MET A 48 -8.01 0.65 3.88
CA MET A 48 -7.77 0.09 2.55
C MET A 48 -6.35 -0.47 2.49
N VAL A 49 -6.23 -1.71 2.00
CA VAL A 49 -4.95 -2.38 1.83
C VAL A 49 -4.80 -2.74 0.36
N GLN A 50 -3.83 -2.12 -0.32
CA GLN A 50 -3.44 -2.43 -1.69
C GLN A 50 -2.17 -3.27 -1.65
N VAL A 51 -2.17 -4.41 -2.32
CA VAL A 51 -1.02 -5.31 -2.32
C VAL A 51 -0.62 -5.73 -3.72
N TYR A 52 0.69 -5.87 -3.94
CA TYR A 52 1.26 -6.59 -5.07
C TYR A 52 1.79 -7.93 -4.57
N ALA A 53 1.01 -8.98 -4.82
CA ALA A 53 1.29 -10.31 -4.33
C ALA A 53 2.59 -10.87 -4.95
N PRO A 54 3.41 -11.60 -4.18
CA PRO A 54 4.57 -12.25 -4.73
C PRO A 54 4.17 -13.40 -5.66
N ILE A 55 4.90 -13.55 -6.77
CA ILE A 55 4.71 -14.66 -7.70
C ILE A 55 5.27 -15.97 -7.12
N LEU A 56 6.34 -15.87 -6.32
CA LEU A 56 7.05 -17.03 -5.77
C LEU A 56 6.51 -17.41 -4.39
N LYS A 57 6.16 -18.69 -4.22
CA LYS A 57 5.71 -19.24 -2.92
C LYS A 57 6.69 -18.96 -1.79
N ALA A 58 8.00 -19.01 -2.06
CA ALA A 58 9.04 -18.74 -1.07
C ALA A 58 8.98 -17.32 -0.46
N GLN A 59 8.35 -16.36 -1.15
CA GLN A 59 8.18 -14.99 -0.67
C GLN A 59 6.86 -14.77 0.06
N TYR A 60 5.94 -15.75 0.03
CA TYR A 60 4.57 -15.59 0.53
C TYR A 60 4.51 -15.40 2.05
N ASP A 61 5.25 -16.20 2.82
CA ASP A 61 5.25 -16.10 4.29
C ASP A 61 5.80 -14.76 4.78
N THR A 62 6.82 -14.23 4.09
CA THR A 62 7.38 -12.91 4.41
C THR A 62 6.37 -11.82 4.04
N PHE A 63 5.77 -11.92 2.86
CA PHE A 63 4.75 -10.98 2.39
C PHE A 63 3.51 -10.92 3.31
N LEU A 64 3.06 -12.06 3.85
CA LEU A 64 1.94 -12.07 4.80
C LEU A 64 2.23 -11.25 6.07
N LYS A 65 3.48 -11.28 6.56
CA LYS A 65 3.89 -10.47 7.71
C LYS A 65 3.95 -8.98 7.38
N GLU A 66 4.27 -8.63 6.14
CA GLU A 66 4.27 -7.24 5.66
C GLU A 66 2.86 -6.66 5.54
N ALA A 67 1.86 -7.51 5.24
CA ALA A 67 0.47 -7.12 5.04
C ALA A 67 -0.39 -7.10 6.32
N GLN A 68 0.17 -7.54 7.46
CA GLN A 68 -0.45 -7.49 8.79
C GLN A 68 -0.34 -6.09 9.44
#